data_AF-A0A938JQH6-F1
#
_entry.id   AF-A0A938JQH6-F1
#
_cell.length_a   1.000
_cell.length_b   1.000
_cell.length_c   1.000
_cell.angle_alpha   90.00
_cell.angle_beta   90.00
_cell.angle_gamma   90.00
#
_symmetry.space_group_name_H-M   'P 1'
#
loop_
_entity.id
_entity.type
_entity.pdbx_description
1 polymer ?
#
loop_
_entity_poly.entity_id
_entity_poly.type
_entity_poly.pdbx_seq_one_letter_code
_entity_poly.pdbx_strand_id
1 'polypeptide(L)'
;HDFATFCKPGGSGTTLRRLEEFSWQRMADSTLLARVTADAFCYSMVRNLVGAVVCVGESRFEPEWISSLLANKTRVSESMVFPARGLTLIAIEYPADDLLEARSKVTARRRDEE
;
A
#
# COMPACT_ATOMS: atom_id res chain seq x y z
N HIS A 1 2.91 9.13 3.72
CA HIS A 1 2.53 8.79 5.11
C HIS A 1 3.46 7.70 5.65
N ASP A 2 3.55 7.57 6.97
CA ASP A 2 4.10 6.37 7.60
C ASP A 2 3.04 5.26 7.54
N PHE A 3 3.29 4.22 6.75
CA PHE A 3 2.36 3.10 6.55
C PHE A 3 2.69 1.90 7.45
N ALA A 4 3.46 2.07 8.53
CA ALA A 4 3.89 0.98 9.42
C ALA A 4 2.75 0.05 9.87
N THR A 5 1.56 0.60 10.14
CA THR A 5 0.34 -0.13 10.49
C THR A 5 -0.08 -1.17 9.43
N PHE A 6 0.19 -0.89 8.16
CA PHE A 6 -0.15 -1.74 7.02
C PHE A 6 1.03 -2.59 6.55
N CYS A 7 2.20 -2.48 7.18
CA CYS A 7 3.39 -3.27 6.83
C CYS A 7 3.53 -4.50 7.75
N LYS A 8 3.84 -5.66 7.17
CA LYS A 8 4.24 -6.83 7.97
C LYS A 8 5.59 -6.58 8.66
N PRO A 9 5.76 -6.94 9.95
CA PRO A 9 7.04 -6.78 10.65
C PRO A 9 8.19 -7.56 10.00
N GLY A 10 9.43 -7.11 10.24
CA GLY A 10 10.64 -7.79 9.77
C GLY A 10 10.98 -7.58 8.29
N GLY A 11 10.30 -6.65 7.61
CA GLY A 11 10.72 -6.18 6.29
C GLY A 11 11.93 -5.25 6.37
N SER A 12 12.75 -5.24 5.33
CA SER A 12 13.86 -4.28 5.18
C SER A 12 13.39 -2.93 4.66
N GLY A 13 13.98 -1.84 5.16
CA GLY A 13 13.75 -0.47 4.73
C GLY A 13 12.61 0.27 5.45
N THR A 14 12.49 1.57 5.18
CA THR A 14 11.53 2.46 5.85
C THR A 14 10.06 2.08 5.57
N THR A 15 9.13 2.52 6.42
CA THR A 15 7.66 2.41 6.22
C THR A 15 7.05 3.69 5.66
N LEU A 16 7.85 4.72 5.40
CA LEU A 16 7.43 5.94 4.73
C LEU A 16 7.17 5.66 3.25
N ARG A 17 5.92 5.82 2.82
CA ARG A 17 5.51 5.64 1.41
C ARG A 17 4.63 6.79 0.95
N ARG A 18 4.63 7.01 -0.36
CA ARG A 18 3.74 7.94 -1.04
C ARG A 18 2.81 7.15 -1.94
N LEU A 19 1.57 7.02 -1.48
CA LEU A 19 0.46 6.50 -2.28
C LEU A 19 0.06 7.58 -3.28
N GLU A 20 0.12 7.27 -4.57
CA GLU A 20 -0.19 8.17 -5.67
C GLU A 20 -1.62 7.97 -6.15
N GLU A 21 -2.06 6.72 -6.19
CA GLU A 21 -3.44 6.34 -6.49
C GLU A 21 -3.92 5.28 -5.51
N PHE A 22 -5.14 5.45 -5.02
CA PHE A 22 -5.90 4.37 -4.40
C PHE A 22 -7.37 4.54 -4.75
N SER A 23 -7.82 3.84 -5.79
CA SER A 23 -9.15 3.98 -6.35
C SER A 23 -9.86 2.62 -6.41
N TRP A 24 -11.19 2.67 -6.42
CA TRP A 24 -12.06 1.50 -6.52
C TRP A 24 -13.02 1.68 -7.68
N GLN A 25 -13.19 0.64 -8.48
CA GLN A 25 -14.13 0.59 -9.57
C GLN A 25 -14.97 -0.68 -9.48
N ARG A 26 -16.28 -0.54 -9.68
CA ARG A 26 -17.15 -1.70 -9.91
C ARG A 26 -17.11 -2.08 -11.38
N MET A 27 -16.70 -3.30 -11.65
CA MET A 27 -16.62 -3.89 -12.97
C MET A 27 -17.99 -4.42 -13.42
N ALA A 28 -18.14 -4.71 -14.71
CA ALA A 28 -19.41 -5.16 -15.30
C ALA A 28 -19.89 -6.52 -14.74
N ASP A 29 -18.95 -7.38 -14.33
CA ASP A 29 -19.22 -8.67 -13.68
C ASP A 29 -19.50 -8.54 -12.17
N SER A 30 -19.73 -7.31 -11.68
CA SER A 30 -19.89 -6.96 -10.27
C SER A 30 -18.65 -7.08 -9.39
N THR A 31 -17.50 -7.46 -9.94
CA THR A 31 -16.22 -7.47 -9.22
C THR A 31 -15.82 -6.05 -8.81
N LEU A 32 -15.26 -5.90 -7.62
CA LEU A 32 -14.64 -4.65 -7.17
C LEU A 32 -13.14 -4.69 -7.47
N LEU A 33 -12.68 -3.80 -8.34
CA LEU A 33 -11.28 -3.64 -8.69
C LEU A 33 -10.68 -2.47 -7.91
N ALA A 34 -9.67 -2.76 -7.09
CA ALA A 34 -8.84 -1.73 -6.47
C ALA A 34 -7.60 -1.47 -7.34
N ARG A 35 -7.35 -0.20 -7.71
CA ARG A 35 -6.08 0.22 -8.32
C ARG A 35 -5.25 0.96 -7.28
N VAL A 36 -4.00 0.54 -7.12
CA VAL A 36 -3.08 1.08 -6.13
C VAL A 36 -1.74 1.37 -6.79
N THR A 37 -1.34 2.64 -6.76
CA THR A 37 -0.06 3.12 -7.31
C THR A 37 0.70 3.85 -6.22
N ALA A 38 2.00 3.57 -6.09
CA ALA A 38 2.84 4.18 -5.08
C ALA A 38 4.30 4.21 -5.53
N ASP A 39 5.09 5.06 -4.88
CA ASP A 39 6.53 5.12 -5.08
C ASP A 39 7.26 3.82 -4.69
N ALA A 40 6.75 3.14 -3.67
CA ALA A 40 7.12 1.78 -3.28
C ALA A 40 6.02 1.17 -2.39
N PHE A 41 6.10 -0.14 -2.16
CA PHE A 41 5.23 -0.85 -1.21
C PHE A 41 6.08 -1.55 -0.15
N CYS A 42 5.64 -1.52 1.11
CA CYS A 42 6.21 -2.40 2.13
C CYS A 42 5.56 -3.79 2.09
N TYR A 43 6.13 -4.75 2.80
CA TYR A 43 5.62 -6.13 2.77
C TYR A 43 4.17 -6.19 3.27
N SER A 44 3.31 -6.84 2.48
CA SER A 44 1.85 -6.94 2.69
C SER A 44 1.04 -5.63 2.63
N MET A 45 1.65 -4.48 2.31
CA MET A 45 0.99 -3.16 2.33
C MET A 45 -0.36 -3.15 1.61
N VAL A 46 -0.36 -3.55 0.33
CA VAL A 46 -1.56 -3.51 -0.51
C VAL A 46 -2.66 -4.41 0.04
N ARG A 47 -2.30 -5.62 0.50
CA ARG A 47 -3.25 -6.59 1.06
C ARG A 47 -3.88 -6.09 2.36
N ASN A 48 -3.12 -5.37 3.18
CA ASN A 48 -3.62 -4.78 4.42
C ASN A 48 -4.50 -3.56 4.16
N LEU A 49 -4.15 -2.71 3.18
CA LEU A 49 -4.99 -1.58 2.75
C LEU A 49 -6.34 -2.07 2.22
N VAL A 50 -6.32 -3.07 1.34
CA VAL A 50 -7.54 -3.71 0.81
C VAL A 50 -8.37 -4.32 1.95
N GLY A 51 -7.74 -5.06 2.86
CA GLY A 51 -8.42 -5.65 4.01
C GLY A 51 -9.13 -4.62 4.90
N ALA A 52 -8.47 -3.47 5.17
CA ALA A 52 -9.08 -2.40 5.95
C ALA A 52 -10.30 -1.78 5.26
N VAL A 53 -10.22 -1.52 3.95
CA VAL A 53 -11.35 -1.00 3.17
C VAL A 53 -12.51 -2.00 3.12
N VAL A 54 -12.22 -3.30 2.99
CA VAL A 54 -13.26 -4.34 3.04
C VAL A 54 -13.97 -4.36 4.38
N CYS A 55 -13.25 -4.26 5.50
CA CYS A 55 -13.89 -4.19 6.82
C CYS A 55 -14.83 -2.97 6.95
N VAL A 56 -14.46 -1.83 6.36
CA VAL A 56 -15.35 -0.65 6.30
C VAL A 56 -16.54 -0.90 5.39
N GLY A 57 -16.32 -1.50 4.20
CA GLY A 57 -17.37 -1.85 3.26
C GLY A 57 -18.38 -2.89 3.80
N GLU A 58 -17.94 -3.74 4.73
CA GLU A 58 -18.77 -4.69 5.49
C GLU A 58 -19.43 -4.06 6.73
N SER A 59 -19.27 -2.75 6.95
CA SER A 59 -19.77 -2.01 8.13
C SER A 59 -19.26 -2.55 9.48
N ARG A 60 -18.10 -3.20 9.49
CA ARG A 60 -17.44 -3.67 10.73
C ARG A 60 -16.73 -2.53 11.45
N PHE A 61 -16.30 -1.51 10.70
CA PHE A 61 -15.73 -0.27 11.21
C PHE A 61 -16.22 0.92 10.37
N GLU A 62 -16.27 2.09 10.98
CA GLU A 62 -16.53 3.36 10.28
C GLU A 62 -15.30 3.81 9.47
N PRO A 63 -15.47 4.62 8.41
CA PRO A 63 -14.36 5.12 7.58
C PRO A 63 -13.22 5.80 8.38
N GLU A 64 -13.56 6.53 9.45
CA GLU A 64 -12.62 7.23 10.33
C GLU A 64 -11.62 6.29 11.03
N TRP A 65 -11.97 5.01 11.14
CA TRP A 65 -11.09 3.99 11.69
C TRP A 65 -9.79 3.84 10.88
N ILE A 66 -9.85 3.96 9.55
CA ILE A 66 -8.66 3.86 8.69
C ILE A 66 -7.70 5.03 8.97
N SER A 67 -8.24 6.24 9.10
CA SER A 67 -7.44 7.43 9.49
C SER A 67 -6.81 7.26 10.87
N SER A 68 -7.56 6.68 11.80
CA SER A 68 -7.08 6.38 13.15
C SER A 68 -5.97 5.34 13.17
N LEU A 69 -6.07 4.29 12.33
CA LEU A 69 -5.01 3.29 12.15
C LEU A 69 -3.72 3.91 11.63
N LEU A 70 -3.83 4.84 10.68
CA LEU A 70 -2.69 5.55 10.10
C LEU A 70 -2.03 6.49 11.11
N ALA A 71 -2.82 7.17 11.94
CA ALA A 71 -2.33 8.11 12.96
C ALA A 71 -1.72 7.41 14.19
N ASN A 72 -2.40 6.40 14.73
CA ASN A 72 -2.06 5.79 16.02
C ASN A 72 -1.00 4.69 15.91
N LYS A 73 -0.47 4.43 14.71
CA LYS A 73 0.49 3.34 14.41
C LYS A 73 0.07 1.97 14.98
N THR A 74 -1.23 1.79 15.20
CA THR A 74 -1.79 0.57 15.78
C THR A 74 -1.95 -0.46 14.68
N ARG A 75 -1.25 -1.58 14.77
CA ARG A 75 -1.12 -2.55 13.68
C ARG A 75 -2.45 -3.19 13.30
N VAL A 76 -2.64 -3.40 12.00
CA VAL A 76 -3.73 -4.24 11.50
C VAL A 76 -3.48 -5.69 11.92
N SER A 77 -4.49 -6.35 12.49
CA SER A 77 -4.41 -7.76 12.86
C SER A 77 -4.08 -8.64 11.64
N GLU A 78 -3.28 -9.69 11.83
CA GLU A 78 -2.99 -10.66 10.76
C GLU A 78 -4.27 -11.31 10.19
N SER A 79 -5.32 -11.40 11.00
CA SER A 79 -6.64 -11.90 10.58
C SER A 79 -7.36 -11.00 9.57
N MET A 80 -6.92 -9.76 9.39
CA MET A 80 -7.49 -8.80 8.44
C MET A 80 -6.63 -8.68 7.16
N VAL A 81 -5.55 -9.46 7.03
CA VAL A 81 -4.71 -9.48 5.83
C VAL A 81 -5.50 -10.16 4.70
N PHE A 82 -5.86 -9.40 3.66
CA PHE A 82 -6.68 -9.94 2.57
C PHE A 82 -5.94 -11.03 1.78
N PRO A 83 -6.61 -12.05 1.20
CA PRO A 83 -5.95 -13.12 0.44
C PRO A 83 -5.08 -12.62 -0.74
N ALA A 84 -3.98 -13.33 -1.04
CA ALA A 84 -3.05 -12.93 -2.11
C ALA A 84 -3.58 -13.17 -3.53
N ARG A 85 -4.51 -14.12 -3.71
CA ARG A 85 -5.00 -14.59 -5.03
C ARG A 85 -5.67 -13.53 -5.92
N GLY A 86 -5.99 -12.35 -5.37
CA GLY A 86 -6.57 -11.22 -6.11
C GLY A 86 -5.58 -10.07 -6.36
N LEU A 87 -4.34 -10.18 -5.90
CA LEU A 87 -3.32 -9.15 -6.10
C LEU A 87 -2.49 -9.46 -7.34
N THR A 88 -2.37 -8.49 -8.25
CA THR A 88 -1.57 -8.63 -9.47
C THR A 88 -0.77 -7.34 -9.70
N LEU A 89 0.51 -7.48 -10.03
CA LEU A 89 1.34 -6.36 -10.46
C LEU A 89 1.02 -6.04 -11.93
N ILE A 90 0.56 -4.82 -12.21
CA ILE A 90 0.10 -4.42 -13.54
C ILE A 90 1.17 -3.65 -14.32
N ALA A 91 1.91 -2.75 -13.68
CA ALA A 91 2.90 -1.91 -14.33
C ALA A 91 4.02 -1.51 -13.38
N ILE A 92 5.18 -1.19 -13.96
CA ILE A 92 6.29 -0.50 -13.31
C ILE A 92 6.69 0.64 -14.23
N GLU A 93 6.72 1.86 -13.69
CA GLU A 93 7.14 3.04 -14.43
C GLU A 93 8.64 3.28 -14.27
N TYR A 94 9.31 3.49 -15.39
CA TYR A 94 10.71 3.89 -15.46
C TYR A 94 10.80 5.25 -16.14
N PRO A 95 11.69 6.15 -15.68
CA PRO A 95 11.99 7.37 -16.40
C PRO A 95 12.79 7.04 -17.68
N ALA A 96 13.07 8.07 -18.49
CA ALA A 96 13.95 7.95 -19.65
C ALA A 96 15.34 7.40 -19.26
N ASP A 97 16.02 6.75 -20.22
CA ASP A 97 17.27 6.02 -20.00
C ASP A 97 18.38 6.88 -19.38
N ASP A 98 18.49 8.13 -19.81
CA ASP A 98 19.45 9.12 -19.30
C ASP A 98 19.16 9.55 -17.85
N LEU A 99 17.95 9.30 -17.36
CA LEU A 99 17.50 9.61 -15.99
C LEU A 99 17.51 8.39 -15.06
N LEU A 100 17.78 7.18 -15.57
CA LEU A 100 17.74 5.94 -14.78
C LEU A 100 18.74 5.97 -13.61
N GLU A 101 19.97 6.46 -13.84
CA GLU A 101 20.99 6.53 -12.80
C GLU A 101 20.57 7.49 -11.67
N ALA A 102 20.07 8.67 -12.03
CA ALA A 102 19.57 9.65 -11.08
C ALA A 102 18.40 9.08 -10.27
N ARG A 103 17.46 8.37 -10.93
CA ARG A 103 16.35 7.72 -10.26
C ARG A 103 16.80 6.62 -9.30
N SER A 104 17.78 5.81 -9.70
CA SER A 104 18.36 4.77 -8.84
C SER A 104 18.96 5.37 -7.56
N LYS A 105 19.73 6.46 -7.69
CA LYS A 105 20.31 7.18 -6.54
C LYS A 105 19.24 7.71 -5.59
N VAL A 106 18.13 8.26 -6.10
CA VAL A 106 17.00 8.73 -5.27
C VAL A 106 16.36 7.57 -4.49
N THR A 107 16.17 6.41 -5.13
CA THR A 107 15.58 5.22 -4.47
C THR A 107 16.55 4.55 -3.49
N ALA A 108 17.86 4.63 -3.73
CA ALA A 108 18.89 4.14 -2.81
C ALA A 108 19.05 5.07 -1.59
N ARG A 109 19.15 6.39 -1.82
CA ARG A 109 19.33 7.39 -0.75
C ARG A 109 18.18 7.40 0.26
N ARG A 110 16.95 7.10 -0.18
CA ARG A 110 15.79 6.90 0.71
C ARG A 110 15.90 5.68 1.64
N ARG A 111 16.83 4.76 1.37
CA ARG A 111 17.16 3.63 2.25
C ARG A 111 18.29 3.97 3.23
N ASP A 112 19.15 4.93 2.88
CA ASP A 112 20.37 5.27 3.60
C ASP A 112 20.28 6.58 4.41
N GLU A 113 19.24 7.41 4.24
CA GLU A 113 18.96 8.60 5.09
C GLU A 113 18.42 8.21 6.50
N GLU A 114 18.86 7.06 7.02
CA GLU A 114 18.70 6.58 8.40
C GLU A 114 20.09 6.39 9.05
#